data_AF-A0ABD6CDB1-F1
#
_entry.id   AF-A0ABD6CDB1-F1
#
_cell.length_a   1.000
_cell.length_b   1.000
_cell.length_c   1.000
_cell.angle_alpha   90.00
_cell.angle_beta   90.00
_cell.angle_gamma   90.00
#
_symmetry.space_group_name_H-M   'P 1'
#
loop_
_entity.id
_entity.type
_entity.pdbx_description
1 polymer ?
#
loop_
_entity_poly.entity_id
_entity_poly.type
_entity_poly.pdbx_seq_one_letter_code
_entity_poly.pdbx_strand_id
1 'polypeptide(L)'
;MRPIRESLTAGSLLVVTGALAWATGQPFVFPSLGPSAYLLATTRPGSIRGRELVGGHLVGIVAGLAAYHAFATGTSIMTTEPGFTTAQLRLVASAVTAVTLTTGGMRLTGTGHAPACATTLIVSLGLLTTPTEATIIAVSVVTLYLAFVALDGTDLAR
;
A
#
# COMPACT_ATOMS: atom_id res chain seq x y z
N MET A 1 -9.90 1.37 27.69
CA MET A 1 -10.78 1.01 26.56
C MET A 1 -10.30 1.55 25.21
N ARG A 2 -9.73 2.77 25.13
CA ARG A 2 -9.25 3.35 23.87
C ARG A 2 -8.32 2.44 23.02
N PRO A 3 -7.29 1.77 23.56
CA PRO A 3 -6.42 0.89 22.75
C PRO A 3 -7.15 -0.32 22.16
N ILE A 4 -8.15 -0.87 22.87
CA ILE A 4 -8.96 -1.99 22.38
C ILE A 4 -9.80 -1.53 21.20
N ARG A 5 -10.43 -0.35 21.28
CA ARG A 5 -11.19 0.21 20.17
C ARG A 5 -10.31 0.46 18.95
N GLU A 6 -9.15 1.11 19.12
CA GLU A 6 -8.22 1.39 18.01
C GLU A 6 -7.74 0.09 17.34
N SER A 7 -7.45 -0.96 18.12
CA SER A 7 -7.09 -2.28 17.59
C SER A 7 -8.23 -2.92 16.80
N LEU A 8 -9.45 -2.93 17.35
CA LEU A 8 -10.63 -3.48 16.70
C LEU A 8 -10.99 -2.72 15.42
N THR A 9 -10.91 -1.38 15.43
CA THR A 9 -11.11 -0.55 14.24
C THR A 9 -10.07 -0.86 13.17
N ALA A 10 -8.77 -0.91 13.51
CA ALA A 10 -7.73 -1.24 12.54
C ALA A 10 -7.97 -2.61 11.88
N GLY A 11 -8.33 -3.62 12.68
CA GLY A 11 -8.66 -4.96 12.17
C GLY A 11 -9.92 -4.99 11.32
N SER A 12 -11.00 -4.30 11.73
CA SER A 12 -12.28 -4.32 11.02
C SER A 12 -12.21 -3.68 9.64
N LEU A 13 -11.35 -2.67 9.45
CA LEU A 13 -11.13 -2.04 8.14
C LEU A 13 -10.66 -3.03 7.06
N LEU A 14 -9.99 -4.11 7.44
CA LEU A 14 -9.51 -5.14 6.52
C LEU A 14 -10.55 -6.21 6.20
N VAL A 15 -11.73 -6.21 6.83
CA VAL A 15 -12.74 -7.26 6.60
C VAL A 15 -13.22 -7.25 5.16
N VAL A 16 -13.48 -6.07 4.59
CA VAL A 16 -13.99 -5.96 3.21
C VAL A 16 -12.94 -6.40 2.20
N THR A 17 -11.70 -5.94 2.33
CA THR A 17 -10.60 -6.35 1.44
C THR A 17 -10.24 -7.83 1.63
N GLY A 18 -10.33 -8.35 2.86
CA GLY A 18 -10.17 -9.77 3.17
C GLY A 18 -11.26 -10.64 2.54
N ALA A 19 -12.52 -10.19 2.57
CA ALA A 19 -13.62 -10.88 1.91
C ALA A 19 -13.44 -10.89 0.38
N LEU A 20 -13.00 -9.78 -0.22
CA LEU A 20 -12.67 -9.71 -1.65
C LEU A 20 -11.52 -10.66 -2.00
N ALA A 21 -10.46 -10.70 -1.19
CA ALA A 21 -9.35 -11.63 -1.39
C ALA A 21 -9.83 -13.09 -1.33
N TRP A 22 -10.65 -13.43 -0.33
CA TRP A 22 -11.20 -14.76 -0.16
C TRP A 22 -12.11 -15.18 -1.31
N ALA A 23 -13.00 -14.28 -1.77
CA ALA A 23 -13.96 -14.58 -2.82
C ALA A 23 -13.35 -14.66 -4.22
N THR A 24 -12.28 -13.91 -4.49
CA THR A 24 -11.70 -13.79 -5.84
C THR A 24 -10.37 -14.51 -6.02
N GLY A 25 -9.70 -14.89 -4.92
CA GLY A 25 -8.33 -15.39 -4.93
C GLY A 25 -7.28 -14.35 -5.32
N GLN A 26 -7.67 -13.08 -5.47
CA GLN A 26 -6.77 -11.98 -5.84
C GLN A 26 -6.15 -11.31 -4.59
N PRO A 27 -4.99 -10.66 -4.72
CA PRO A 27 -4.26 -10.08 -3.59
C PRO A 27 -4.86 -8.74 -3.11
N PHE A 28 -6.12 -8.74 -2.67
CA PHE A 28 -6.76 -7.55 -2.07
C PHE A 28 -6.25 -7.23 -0.66
N VAL A 29 -5.50 -8.15 -0.04
CA VAL A 29 -4.81 -7.94 1.24
C VAL A 29 -3.31 -7.99 1.01
N PHE A 30 -2.61 -6.89 1.28
CA PHE A 30 -1.16 -6.78 1.13
C PHE A 30 -0.54 -5.93 2.25
N PRO A 31 0.78 -6.08 2.52
CA PRO A 31 1.42 -5.55 3.72
C PRO A 31 1.19 -4.06 4.02
N SER A 32 1.06 -3.20 3.00
CA SER A 32 0.90 -1.76 3.23
C SER A 32 -0.51 -1.34 3.72
N LEU A 33 -1.53 -2.20 3.61
CA LEU A 33 -2.86 -1.91 4.14
C LEU A 33 -2.89 -1.95 5.67
N GLY A 34 -2.09 -2.80 6.30
CA GLY A 34 -2.02 -2.92 7.77
C GLY A 34 -1.62 -1.60 8.45
N PRO A 35 -0.44 -1.02 8.14
CA PRO A 35 -0.05 0.28 8.65
C PRO A 35 -1.00 1.42 8.24
N SER A 36 -1.65 1.32 7.07
CA SER A 36 -2.68 2.31 6.66
C SER A 36 -3.90 2.25 7.57
N ALA A 37 -4.43 1.05 7.84
CA ALA A 37 -5.54 0.83 8.76
C ALA A 37 -5.18 1.24 10.19
N TYR A 38 -3.96 0.93 10.64
CA TYR A 38 -3.42 1.36 11.92
C TYR A 38 -3.41 2.89 12.05
N LEU A 39 -2.89 3.60 11.05
CA LEU A 39 -2.84 5.06 11.07
C LEU A 39 -4.25 5.68 11.08
N LEU A 40 -5.18 5.14 10.29
CA LEU A 40 -6.58 5.57 10.30
C LEU A 40 -7.24 5.37 11.67
N ALA A 41 -6.97 4.25 12.34
CA ALA A 41 -7.58 3.93 13.62
C ALA A 41 -6.97 4.69 14.81
N THR A 42 -5.69 5.06 14.74
CA THR A 42 -4.94 5.62 15.89
C THR A 42 -4.72 7.13 15.82
N THR A 43 -4.87 7.74 14.65
CA THR A 43 -4.71 9.19 14.48
C THR A 43 -6.03 9.92 14.76
N ARG A 44 -5.95 11.22 15.09
CA ARG A 44 -7.15 12.04 15.31
C ARG A 44 -8.06 12.03 14.07
N PRO A 45 -9.39 11.97 14.24
CA PRO A 45 -10.34 12.09 13.12
C PRO A 45 -10.04 13.32 12.26
N GLY A 46 -10.12 13.17 10.94
CA GLY A 46 -9.81 14.24 9.97
C GLY A 46 -8.32 14.53 9.75
N SER A 47 -7.40 13.89 10.48
CA SER A 47 -5.96 14.08 10.31
C SER A 47 -5.37 13.40 9.08
N ILE A 48 -6.04 12.38 8.55
CA ILE A 48 -5.63 11.67 7.33
C ILE A 48 -6.76 11.81 6.33
N ARG A 49 -6.51 12.55 5.25
CA ARG A 49 -7.45 12.76 4.16
C ARG A 49 -7.31 11.63 3.15
N GLY A 50 -8.41 11.28 2.48
CA GLY A 50 -8.39 10.28 1.40
C GLY A 50 -7.38 10.61 0.31
N ARG A 51 -7.16 11.90 0.03
CA ARG A 51 -6.12 12.37 -0.89
C ARG A 51 -4.70 11.97 -0.48
N GLU A 52 -4.37 12.03 0.81
CA GLU A 52 -3.03 11.66 1.30
C GLU A 52 -2.84 10.15 1.23
N LEU A 53 -3.81 9.40 1.75
CA LEU A 53 -3.80 7.94 1.75
C LEU A 53 -3.80 7.39 0.31
N VAL A 54 -4.86 7.63 -0.46
CA VAL A 54 -5.02 7.09 -1.81
C VAL A 54 -3.95 7.67 -2.74
N GLY A 55 -3.72 8.98 -2.70
CA GLY A 55 -2.72 9.64 -3.53
C GLY A 55 -1.30 9.15 -3.25
N GLY A 56 -0.94 8.92 -1.99
CA GLY A 56 0.36 8.36 -1.63
C GLY A 56 0.56 6.97 -2.23
N HIS A 57 -0.44 6.08 -2.10
CA HIS A 57 -0.39 4.75 -2.71
C HIS A 57 -0.32 4.80 -4.23
N LEU A 58 -1.06 5.69 -4.90
CA LEU A 58 -0.98 5.87 -6.35
C LEU A 58 0.41 6.32 -6.81
N VAL A 59 1.01 7.28 -6.10
CA VAL A 59 2.42 7.67 -6.35
C VAL A 59 3.34 6.46 -6.18
N GLY A 60 3.14 5.66 -5.12
CA GLY A 60 3.94 4.47 -4.87
C GLY A 60 3.80 3.38 -5.94
N ILE A 61 2.59 3.17 -6.46
CA ILE A 61 2.33 2.25 -7.59
C ILE A 61 3.12 2.72 -8.82
N VAL A 62 2.97 3.99 -9.21
CA VAL A 62 3.61 4.53 -10.41
C VAL A 62 5.14 4.48 -10.30
N ALA A 63 5.69 4.92 -9.17
CA ALA A 63 7.13 4.87 -8.91
C ALA A 63 7.66 3.44 -8.86
N GLY A 64 6.92 2.53 -8.22
CA GLY A 64 7.25 1.10 -8.15
C GLY A 64 7.28 0.45 -9.54
N LEU A 65 6.27 0.68 -10.36
CA LEU A 65 6.19 0.15 -11.73
C LEU A 65 7.31 0.70 -12.59
N ALA A 66 7.54 2.02 -12.55
CA ALA A 66 8.59 2.66 -13.32
C ALA A 66 9.98 2.08 -12.98
N ALA A 67 10.29 1.93 -11.69
CA ALA A 67 11.56 1.36 -11.26
C ALA A 67 11.66 -0.15 -11.58
N TYR A 68 10.59 -0.93 -11.36
CA TYR A 68 10.57 -2.35 -11.69
C TYR A 68 10.87 -2.58 -13.17
N HIS A 69 10.15 -1.89 -14.05
CA HIS A 69 10.31 -2.07 -15.49
C HIS A 69 11.64 -1.53 -16.02
N ALA A 70 12.27 -0.58 -15.33
CA ALA A 70 13.59 -0.07 -15.67
C ALA A 70 14.73 -1.02 -15.24
N PHE A 71 14.62 -1.65 -14.07
CA PHE A 71 15.74 -2.37 -13.46
C PHE A 71 15.50 -3.86 -13.30
N ALA A 72 14.30 -4.30 -12.92
CA ALA A 72 14.04 -5.62 -12.36
C ALA A 72 13.00 -6.47 -13.13
N THR A 73 12.65 -6.11 -14.37
CA THR A 73 11.75 -6.92 -15.20
C THR A 73 12.20 -8.38 -15.26
N GLY A 74 11.27 -9.29 -14.95
CA GLY A 74 11.50 -10.73 -14.95
C GLY A 74 12.17 -11.28 -13.69
N THR A 75 12.45 -10.44 -12.69
CA THR A 75 12.93 -10.89 -11.38
C THR A 75 11.89 -10.64 -10.30
N SER A 76 11.98 -11.39 -9.19
CA SER A 76 11.10 -11.24 -8.04
C SER A 76 11.87 -11.53 -6.75
N ILE A 77 11.55 -10.84 -5.66
CA ILE A 77 12.09 -11.18 -4.34
C ILE A 77 11.62 -12.55 -3.83
N MET A 78 10.57 -13.10 -4.44
CA MET A 78 10.05 -14.44 -4.09
C MET A 78 10.91 -15.58 -4.66
N THR A 79 11.74 -15.30 -5.67
CA THR A 79 12.71 -16.28 -6.17
C THR A 79 13.97 -16.20 -5.31
N THR A 80 14.41 -17.32 -4.75
CA THR A 80 15.65 -17.39 -3.99
C THR A 80 16.83 -17.15 -4.91
N GLU A 81 17.34 -15.91 -4.91
CA GLU A 81 18.56 -15.54 -5.62
C GLU A 81 19.77 -15.63 -4.68
N PRO A 82 20.88 -16.27 -5.10
CA PRO A 82 22.13 -16.19 -4.35
C PRO A 82 22.56 -14.74 -4.13
N GLY A 83 23.24 -14.51 -3.01
CA GLY A 83 23.86 -13.22 -2.72
C GLY A 83 24.87 -12.82 -3.79
N PHE A 84 25.04 -11.51 -4.01
CA PHE A 84 26.01 -10.91 -4.93
C PHE A 84 25.80 -11.27 -6.41
N THR A 85 24.56 -11.58 -6.80
CA THR A 85 24.19 -11.78 -8.20
C THR A 85 23.72 -10.48 -8.86
N THR A 86 23.77 -10.42 -10.19
CA THR A 86 23.23 -9.30 -10.97
C THR A 86 21.72 -9.18 -10.79
N ALA A 87 20.99 -10.29 -10.67
CA ALA A 87 19.55 -10.31 -10.41
C ALA A 87 19.20 -9.66 -9.06
N GLN A 88 19.95 -10.02 -8.00
CA GLN A 88 19.78 -9.40 -6.69
C GLN A 88 20.12 -7.90 -6.73
N LEU A 89 21.21 -7.51 -7.38
CA LEU A 89 21.58 -6.10 -7.52
C LEU A 89 20.50 -5.28 -8.25
N ARG A 90 19.90 -5.85 -9.30
CA ARG A 90 18.79 -5.24 -10.05
C ARG A 90 17.55 -5.01 -9.18
N LEU A 91 17.19 -5.99 -8.33
CA LEU A 91 16.08 -5.83 -7.36
C LEU A 91 16.37 -4.74 -6.33
N VAL A 92 17.60 -4.68 -5.82
CA VAL A 92 18.02 -3.63 -4.86
C VAL A 92 17.97 -2.25 -5.52
N ALA A 93 18.51 -2.11 -6.74
CA ALA A 93 18.45 -0.86 -7.50
C ALA A 93 17.00 -0.41 -7.73
N SER A 94 16.13 -1.33 -8.17
CA SER A 94 14.69 -1.08 -8.33
C SER A 94 14.06 -0.57 -7.04
N ALA A 95 14.26 -1.26 -5.91
CA ALA A 95 13.68 -0.89 -4.63
C ALA A 95 14.15 0.49 -4.12
N VAL A 96 15.45 0.75 -4.18
CA VAL A 96 16.02 2.03 -3.75
C VAL A 96 15.48 3.17 -4.60
N THR A 97 15.53 3.05 -5.93
CA THR A 97 15.02 4.09 -6.83
C THR A 97 13.52 4.31 -6.63
N ALA A 98 12.74 3.25 -6.50
CA ALA A 98 11.29 3.36 -6.32
C ALA A 98 10.92 4.12 -5.04
N VAL A 99 11.56 3.81 -3.91
CA VAL A 99 11.27 4.48 -2.62
C VAL A 99 11.73 5.94 -2.65
N THR A 100 12.87 6.25 -3.28
CA THR A 100 13.32 7.63 -3.51
C THR A 100 12.28 8.41 -4.31
N LEU A 101 11.83 7.87 -5.44
CA LEU A 101 10.82 8.49 -6.30
C LEU A 101 9.47 8.64 -5.59
N THR A 102 9.05 7.65 -4.81
CA THR A 102 7.78 7.71 -4.08
C THR A 102 7.83 8.78 -3.01
N THR A 103 8.90 8.82 -2.24
CA THR A 103 9.06 9.82 -1.17
C THR A 103 9.10 11.22 -1.77
N GLY A 104 9.92 11.45 -2.79
CA GLY A 104 9.96 12.72 -3.51
C GLY A 104 8.62 13.09 -4.12
N GLY A 105 7.97 12.15 -4.80
CA GLY A 105 6.65 12.31 -5.42
C GLY A 105 5.60 12.72 -4.42
N MET A 106 5.45 12.00 -3.30
CA MET A 106 4.50 12.34 -2.23
C MET A 106 4.76 13.71 -1.60
N ARG A 107 6.04 14.12 -1.51
CA ARG A 107 6.40 15.47 -1.02
C ARG A 107 6.00 16.55 -2.02
N LEU A 108 6.23 16.33 -3.30
CA LEU A 108 5.88 17.26 -4.37
C LEU A 108 4.36 17.39 -4.57
N THR A 109 3.64 16.27 -4.49
CA THR A 109 2.18 16.26 -4.60
C THR A 109 1.49 16.56 -3.29
N GLY A 110 2.20 16.64 -2.16
CA GLY A 110 1.61 16.79 -0.83
C GLY A 110 0.68 15.64 -0.44
N THR A 111 0.93 14.42 -0.92
CA THR A 111 0.14 13.21 -0.62
C THR A 111 0.91 12.28 0.32
N GLY A 112 1.52 12.85 1.37
CA GLY A 112 2.37 12.12 2.29
C GLY A 112 1.62 11.04 3.06
N HIS A 113 1.90 9.78 2.76
CA HIS A 113 1.36 8.62 3.47
C HIS A 113 2.44 7.54 3.58
N ALA A 114 3.12 7.47 4.72
CA ALA A 114 4.29 6.61 4.91
C ALA A 114 4.07 5.13 4.50
N PRO A 115 2.90 4.51 4.75
CA PRO A 115 2.62 3.14 4.28
C PRO A 115 2.69 2.95 2.75
N ALA A 116 2.58 4.03 1.95
CA ALA A 116 2.74 3.94 0.51
C ALA A 116 4.15 3.50 0.07
N CYS A 117 5.18 3.74 0.88
CA CYS A 117 6.53 3.22 0.62
C CYS A 117 6.55 1.67 0.63
N ALA A 118 5.71 1.02 1.45
CA ALA A 118 5.58 -0.44 1.40
C ALA A 118 4.87 -0.91 0.12
N THR A 119 3.90 -0.15 -0.40
CA THR A 119 3.25 -0.44 -1.71
C THR A 119 4.25 -0.36 -2.85
N THR A 120 5.09 0.66 -2.79
CA THR A 120 6.19 0.86 -3.72
C THR A 120 7.11 -0.36 -3.74
N LEU A 121 7.49 -0.87 -2.57
CA LEU A 121 8.35 -2.05 -2.45
C LEU A 121 7.67 -3.32 -2.96
N ILE A 122 6.37 -3.52 -2.69
CA ILE A 122 5.61 -4.65 -3.23
C ILE A 122 5.71 -4.69 -4.77
N VAL A 123 5.57 -3.53 -5.41
CA VAL A 123 5.66 -3.43 -6.87
C VAL A 123 7.11 -3.54 -7.34
N SER A 124 8.03 -2.74 -6.77
CA SER A 124 9.42 -2.64 -7.24
C SER A 124 10.25 -3.90 -7.01
N LEU A 125 9.85 -4.75 -6.05
CA LEU A 125 10.48 -6.04 -5.77
C LEU A 125 9.86 -7.20 -6.54
N GLY A 126 8.94 -6.94 -7.46
CA GLY A 126 8.44 -7.96 -8.37
C GLY A 126 7.32 -8.84 -7.82
N LEU A 127 6.51 -8.36 -6.86
CA LEU A 127 5.36 -9.12 -6.36
C LEU A 127 4.08 -8.82 -7.15
N LEU A 128 3.81 -7.54 -7.43
CA LEU A 128 2.59 -7.06 -8.11
C LEU A 128 2.98 -6.02 -9.17
N THR A 129 3.21 -6.46 -10.40
CA THR A 129 3.94 -5.67 -11.43
C THR A 129 3.15 -5.41 -12.70
N THR A 130 1.97 -6.04 -12.82
CA THR A 130 1.10 -5.89 -13.98
C THR A 130 0.10 -4.75 -13.77
N PRO A 131 -0.45 -4.17 -14.86
CA PRO A 131 -1.51 -3.16 -14.76
C PRO A 131 -2.76 -3.64 -13.98
N THR A 132 -3.10 -4.93 -14.12
CA THR A 132 -4.22 -5.54 -13.40
C THR A 132 -3.96 -5.57 -11.90
N GLU A 133 -2.77 -5.99 -11.48
CA GLU A 133 -2.37 -6.02 -10.07
C GLU A 133 -2.27 -4.61 -9.47
N ALA A 134 -1.75 -3.65 -10.24
CA ALA A 134 -1.75 -2.23 -9.87
C ALA A 134 -3.17 -1.70 -9.62
N THR A 135 -4.13 -2.11 -10.46
CA THR A 135 -5.55 -1.78 -10.29
C THR A 135 -6.11 -2.43 -9.02
N ILE A 136 -5.78 -3.69 -8.73
CA ILE A 136 -6.18 -4.37 -7.49
C ILE A 136 -5.64 -3.61 -6.26
N ILE A 137 -4.38 -3.18 -6.27
CA ILE A 137 -3.81 -2.36 -5.19
C ILE A 137 -4.64 -1.08 -5.00
N ALA A 138 -4.88 -0.32 -6.08
CA ALA A 138 -5.62 0.93 -6.03
C ALA A 138 -7.05 0.73 -5.49
N VAL A 139 -7.77 -0.28 -5.98
CA VAL A 139 -9.12 -0.62 -5.52
C VAL A 139 -9.12 -1.03 -4.05
N SER A 140 -8.12 -1.79 -3.60
CA SER A 140 -8.00 -2.21 -2.19
C SER A 140 -7.80 -1.03 -1.26
N VAL A 141 -6.95 -0.08 -1.66
CA VAL A 141 -6.68 1.15 -0.91
C VAL A 141 -7.92 2.04 -0.83
N VAL A 142 -8.65 2.20 -1.94
CA VAL A 142 -9.92 2.95 -1.97
C VAL A 142 -10.96 2.25 -1.09
N THR A 143 -11.09 0.93 -1.20
CA THR A 143 -12.02 0.13 -0.38
C THR A 143 -11.74 0.29 1.11
N LEU A 144 -10.46 0.23 1.52
CA LEU A 144 -10.04 0.46 2.90
C LEU A 144 -10.49 1.84 3.40
N TYR A 145 -10.24 2.88 2.60
CA TYR A 145 -10.63 4.24 2.97
C TYR A 145 -12.15 4.42 3.06
N LEU A 146 -12.91 3.84 2.13
CA LEU A 146 -14.37 3.89 2.16
C LEU A 146 -14.94 3.13 3.38
N ALA A 147 -14.35 1.99 3.74
CA ALA A 147 -14.72 1.28 4.96
C ALA A 147 -14.50 2.15 6.21
N PHE A 148 -13.40 2.92 6.24
CA PHE A 148 -13.13 3.86 7.33
C PHE A 148 -14.16 4.98 7.40
N VAL A 149 -14.47 5.62 6.26
CA VAL A 149 -15.49 6.69 6.21
C VAL A 149 -16.85 6.17 6.66
N ALA A 150 -17.22 4.94 6.28
CA ALA A 150 -18.47 4.33 6.70
C ALA A 150 -18.53 4.10 8.22
N LEU A 151 -17.44 3.62 8.83
CA LEU A 151 -17.38 3.40 10.28
C LEU A 151 -17.36 4.72 11.07
N ASP A 152 -16.57 5.71 10.64
CA ASP A 152 -16.48 7.01 11.31
C ASP A 152 -17.81 7.79 11.23
N GLY A 153 -18.50 7.71 10.08
CA GLY A 153 -19.84 8.28 9.91
C GLY A 153 -20.91 7.66 10.82
N THR A 154 -20.76 6.39 11.21
CA THR A 154 -21.68 5.75 12.17
C THR A 154 -21.45 6.19 13.62
N ASP A 155 -20.24 6.63 13.98
CA ASP A 155 -19.92 7.12 15.33
C ASP A 155 -20.37 8.58 15.55
N LEU A 156 -20.45 9.41 14.50
CA LEU A 156 -20.98 10.79 14.59
C LEU A 156 -22.51 10.88 14.68
N ALA A 157 -23.22 9.79 14.37
CA ALA A 157 -24.67 9.69 14.48
C ALA A 157 -25.16 9.24 15.88
N ARG A 158 -24.24 9.09 16.84
CA ARG A 158 -24.50 8.73 18.25
C ARG A 158 -24.05 9.85 19.18
#